data_AF-A0A8S1D107-F1
#
_entry.id   AF-A0A8S1D107-F1
#
_cell.length_a   1.000
_cell.length_b   1.000
_cell.length_c   1.000
_cell.angle_alpha   90.00
_cell.angle_beta   90.00
_cell.angle_gamma   90.00
#
_symmetry.space_group_name_H-M   'P 1'
#
loop_
_entity.id
_entity.type
_entity.pdbx_description
1 polymer ?
#
loop_
_entity_poly.entity_id
_entity_poly.type
_entity_poly.pdbx_seq_one_letter_code
_entity_poly.pdbx_strand_id
1 'polypeptide(L)'
;MKISKVSELRRIGGFKPQEDADVLTPLDVEMCQRQRTNFRHPVPNIGSKCKLFELDGCQGLGKVCLVYQQPHPRKDIMPGDPSLVEQPTIWLLDRCFDWHFIADDFTTYFRMMLVHKGLPQWQFKFTPIGLTPWAEQFFALLAPHFLQSAAQDTANNWDSTCNLLDPAIFKIKSKQSKTEHKQQGSN
;
A
#
# COMPACT_ATOMS: atom_id res chain seq x y z
N MET A 1 -8.39 -10.84 5.81
CA MET A 1 -8.46 -9.61 4.99
C MET A 1 -8.94 -9.98 3.59
N LYS A 2 -9.78 -9.17 2.95
CA LYS A 2 -10.29 -9.43 1.58
C LYS A 2 -10.07 -8.17 0.74
N ILE A 3 -9.10 -8.21 -0.16
CA ILE A 3 -8.97 -7.17 -1.20
C ILE A 3 -10.00 -7.47 -2.29
N SER A 4 -10.73 -6.44 -2.72
CA SER A 4 -11.67 -6.51 -3.85
C SER A 4 -10.94 -6.94 -5.13
N LYS A 5 -11.54 -7.87 -5.89
CA LYS A 5 -10.99 -8.23 -7.21
C LYS A 5 -11.04 -7.03 -8.14
N VAL A 6 -10.12 -6.95 -9.11
CA VAL A 6 -10.13 -5.88 -10.12
C VAL A 6 -11.48 -5.78 -10.84
N SER A 7 -12.12 -6.91 -11.13
CA SER A 7 -13.47 -6.98 -11.74
C SER A 7 -14.60 -6.51 -10.82
N GLU A 8 -14.35 -6.46 -9.51
CA GLU A 8 -15.30 -6.08 -8.47
C GLU A 8 -14.99 -4.67 -7.91
N LEU A 9 -13.95 -3.98 -8.41
CA LEU A 9 -13.59 -2.63 -7.98
C LEU A 9 -14.71 -1.64 -8.32
N ARG A 10 -15.27 -1.04 -7.29
CA ARG A 10 -16.34 -0.05 -7.43
C ARG A 10 -15.74 1.34 -7.54
N ARG A 11 -16.10 2.07 -8.59
CA ARG A 11 -15.73 3.48 -8.77
C ARG A 11 -16.68 4.37 -7.98
N ILE A 12 -16.12 5.26 -7.18
CA ILE A 12 -16.85 6.11 -6.22
C ILE A 12 -16.84 7.59 -6.64
N GLY A 13 -15.71 8.04 -7.21
CA GLY A 13 -15.48 9.43 -7.61
C GLY A 13 -15.33 9.63 -9.12
N GLY A 14 -15.86 10.75 -9.61
CA GLY A 14 -15.85 11.17 -11.02
C GLY A 14 -17.00 10.54 -11.84
N PHE A 15 -18.00 11.35 -12.18
CA PHE A 15 -19.16 11.07 -13.06
C PHE A 15 -19.60 9.60 -13.20
N LYS A 16 -20.29 9.07 -12.18
CA LYS A 16 -21.67 8.51 -12.21
C LYS A 16 -21.98 7.95 -10.82
N PRO A 17 -23.02 8.43 -10.11
CA PRO A 17 -23.44 7.85 -8.85
C PRO A 17 -24.17 6.52 -9.12
N GLN A 18 -23.71 5.45 -8.48
CA GLN A 18 -24.50 4.23 -8.31
C GLN A 18 -24.92 4.18 -6.84
N GLU A 19 -26.22 4.28 -6.60
CA GLU A 19 -26.82 4.26 -5.27
C GLU A 19 -26.73 2.84 -4.69
N ASP A 20 -25.87 2.65 -3.69
CA ASP A 20 -25.81 1.44 -2.87
C ASP A 20 -25.37 1.87 -1.45
N ALA A 21 -26.08 1.39 -0.43
CA ALA A 21 -26.13 2.02 0.90
C ALA A 21 -24.84 1.89 1.75
N ASP A 22 -23.92 1.00 1.37
CA ASP A 22 -22.62 0.80 2.02
C ASP A 22 -21.45 1.49 1.29
N VAL A 23 -21.73 2.30 0.27
CA VAL A 23 -20.71 2.89 -0.63
C VAL A 23 -20.25 4.27 -0.15
N LEU A 24 -19.02 4.64 -0.47
CA LEU A 24 -18.55 6.02 -0.22
C LEU A 24 -19.47 6.99 -0.98
N THR A 25 -20.14 7.87 -0.25
CA THR A 25 -21.17 8.73 -0.81
C THR A 25 -20.56 10.03 -1.36
N PRO A 26 -21.26 10.75 -2.24
CA PRO A 26 -20.87 12.11 -2.63
C PRO A 26 -20.66 13.04 -1.42
N LEU A 27 -21.33 12.77 -0.28
CA LEU A 27 -21.14 13.48 0.99
C LEU A 27 -19.71 13.30 1.52
N ASP A 28 -19.12 12.12 1.39
CA ASP A 28 -17.77 11.81 1.88
C ASP A 28 -16.71 12.62 1.10
N VAL A 29 -16.95 12.79 -0.20
CA VAL A 29 -16.14 13.65 -1.08
C VAL A 29 -16.31 15.12 -0.68
N GLU A 30 -17.52 15.55 -0.32
CA GLU A 30 -17.79 16.89 0.17
C GLU A 30 -17.13 17.17 1.53
N MET A 31 -17.19 16.21 2.47
CA MET A 31 -16.49 16.27 3.76
C MET A 31 -14.99 16.43 3.59
N CYS A 32 -14.41 15.71 2.63
CA CYS A 32 -13.01 15.83 2.27
C CYS A 32 -12.64 17.27 1.83
N GLN A 33 -13.51 17.93 1.05
CA GLN A 33 -13.32 19.32 0.64
C GLN A 33 -13.41 20.29 1.84
N ARG A 34 -14.28 20.02 2.81
CA ARG A 34 -14.38 20.83 4.04
C ARG A 34 -13.16 20.66 4.94
N GLN A 35 -12.69 19.44 5.15
CA GLN A 35 -11.48 19.15 5.95
C GLN A 35 -10.21 19.76 5.36
N ARG A 36 -10.18 20.05 4.06
CA ARG A 36 -9.08 20.76 3.40
C ARG A 36 -8.76 22.13 4.04
N THR A 37 -9.71 22.72 4.77
CA THR A 37 -9.52 23.97 5.53
C THR A 37 -8.86 23.76 6.89
N ASN A 38 -8.85 22.53 7.41
CA ASN A 38 -8.21 22.14 8.66
C ASN A 38 -6.79 21.62 8.36
N PHE A 39 -5.80 22.52 8.41
CA PHE A 39 -4.37 22.27 8.09
C PHE A 39 -3.63 21.21 8.94
N ARG A 40 -4.32 20.41 9.77
CA ARG A 40 -3.65 19.48 10.70
C ARG A 40 -3.28 18.13 10.09
N HIS A 41 -3.92 17.70 8.99
CA HIS A 41 -3.64 16.40 8.37
C HIS A 41 -3.65 16.47 6.84
N PRO A 42 -2.77 15.73 6.15
CA PRO A 42 -2.80 15.64 4.69
C PRO A 42 -4.09 14.95 4.26
N VAL A 43 -4.81 15.55 3.31
CA VAL A 43 -6.04 14.98 2.71
C VAL A 43 -5.83 14.78 1.21
N PRO A 44 -6.45 13.76 0.60
CA PRO A 44 -6.31 13.53 -0.83
C PRO A 44 -6.93 14.69 -1.62
N ASN A 45 -6.30 15.05 -2.74
CA ASN A 45 -6.85 16.07 -3.64
C ASN A 45 -7.99 15.51 -4.49
N ILE A 46 -9.19 15.41 -3.89
CA ILE A 46 -10.39 14.91 -4.58
C ILE A 46 -11.05 16.06 -5.35
N GLY A 47 -10.68 16.20 -6.63
CA GLY A 47 -11.32 17.11 -7.59
C GLY A 47 -12.33 16.42 -8.52
N SER A 48 -12.97 17.19 -9.40
CA SER A 48 -14.02 16.72 -10.32
C SER A 48 -13.59 15.64 -11.31
N LYS A 49 -12.28 15.48 -11.58
CA LYS A 49 -11.73 14.38 -12.42
C LYS A 49 -10.99 13.30 -11.63
N CYS A 50 -11.02 13.35 -10.30
CA CYS A 50 -10.43 12.31 -9.46
C CYS A 50 -11.17 10.98 -9.67
N LYS A 51 -10.45 9.86 -9.67
CA LYS A 51 -11.04 8.52 -9.70
C LYS A 51 -10.71 7.81 -8.39
N LEU A 52 -11.75 7.36 -7.68
CA LEU A 52 -11.61 6.63 -6.43
C LEU A 52 -12.15 5.23 -6.60
N PHE A 53 -11.39 4.24 -6.13
CA PHE A 53 -11.78 2.83 -6.14
C PHE A 53 -11.60 2.22 -4.75
N GLU A 54 -12.61 1.53 -4.24
CA GLU A 54 -12.52 0.83 -2.96
C GLU A 54 -11.72 -0.47 -3.12
N LEU A 55 -10.69 -0.64 -2.29
CA LEU A 55 -9.86 -1.83 -2.23
C LEU A 55 -10.27 -2.78 -1.11
N ASP A 56 -10.64 -2.25 0.06
CA ASP A 56 -11.03 -3.04 1.23
C ASP A 56 -12.00 -2.20 2.09
N GLY A 57 -13.16 -2.77 2.41
CA GLY A 57 -14.17 -2.15 3.27
C GLY A 57 -13.92 -2.33 4.77
N CYS A 58 -12.77 -2.89 5.19
CA CYS A 58 -12.33 -3.00 6.58
C CYS A 58 -13.41 -3.45 7.59
N GLN A 59 -14.33 -4.33 7.16
CA GLN A 59 -15.49 -4.79 7.95
C GLN A 59 -16.42 -3.65 8.43
N GLY A 60 -16.58 -2.59 7.65
CA GLY A 60 -17.46 -1.46 7.96
C GLY A 60 -16.89 -0.44 8.94
N LEU A 61 -15.62 -0.56 9.33
CA LEU A 61 -14.94 0.44 10.20
C LEU A 61 -14.28 1.58 9.42
N GLY A 62 -14.24 1.47 8.10
CA GLY A 62 -13.60 2.42 7.21
C GLY A 62 -13.42 1.81 5.84
N LYS A 63 -12.80 2.53 4.91
CA LYS A 63 -12.61 2.09 3.53
C LYS A 63 -11.23 2.46 3.04
N VAL A 64 -10.48 1.46 2.57
CA VAL A 64 -9.22 1.67 1.89
C VAL A 64 -9.51 1.95 0.43
N CYS A 65 -8.97 3.06 -0.06
CA CYS A 65 -9.27 3.61 -1.38
C CYS A 65 -7.99 3.80 -2.19
N LEU A 66 -8.04 3.39 -3.45
CA LEU A 66 -7.10 3.77 -4.50
C LEU A 66 -7.57 5.08 -5.13
N VAL A 67 -6.75 6.12 -5.05
CA VAL A 67 -7.10 7.49 -5.42
C VAL A 67 -6.19 7.96 -6.56
N TYR A 68 -6.76 8.09 -7.76
CA TYR A 68 -6.13 8.76 -8.90
C TYR A 68 -6.37 10.26 -8.78
N GLN A 69 -5.38 10.95 -8.25
CA GLN A 69 -5.41 12.40 -8.15
C GLN A 69 -5.11 13.02 -9.51
N GLN A 70 -5.71 14.18 -9.78
CA GLN A 70 -5.31 14.96 -10.95
C GLN A 70 -3.83 15.33 -10.81
N PRO A 71 -3.01 15.16 -11.88
CA PRO A 71 -1.67 15.71 -11.89
C PRO A 71 -1.79 17.21 -11.68
N HIS A 72 -1.10 17.75 -10.68
CA HIS A 72 -0.95 19.20 -10.61
C HIS A 72 -0.22 19.63 -11.88
N PRO A 73 -0.75 20.57 -12.67
CA PRO A 73 -0.01 21.10 -13.81
C PRO A 73 1.19 21.86 -13.24
N ARG A 74 2.32 21.16 -13.10
CA ARG A 74 3.62 21.79 -12.91
C ARG A 74 3.85 22.65 -14.14
N LYS A 75 4.09 23.95 -13.94
CA LYS A 75 4.21 24.96 -15.02
C LYS A 75 5.33 24.64 -16.02
N ASP A 76 6.20 23.73 -15.62
CA ASP A 76 7.39 23.21 -16.25
C ASP A 76 7.15 21.94 -17.10
N ILE A 77 5.97 21.31 -17.04
CA ILE A 77 5.69 20.06 -17.77
C ILE A 77 4.83 20.34 -19.02
N MET A 78 5.35 19.97 -20.17
CA MET A 78 4.67 20.08 -21.47
C MET A 78 3.43 19.18 -21.52
N PRO A 79 2.30 19.63 -22.09
CA PRO A 79 1.13 18.78 -22.30
C PRO A 79 1.50 17.62 -23.23
N GLY A 80 1.42 16.39 -22.72
CA GLY A 80 1.76 15.16 -23.44
C GLY A 80 2.97 14.38 -22.90
N ASP A 81 3.62 14.87 -21.83
CA ASP A 81 4.70 14.13 -21.18
C ASP A 81 4.16 12.83 -20.53
N PRO A 82 4.70 11.63 -20.86
CA PRO A 82 4.37 10.38 -20.18
C PRO A 82 4.71 10.39 -18.67
N SER A 83 5.44 11.37 -18.15
CA SER A 83 5.61 11.57 -16.70
C SER A 83 4.34 12.07 -15.99
N LEU A 84 3.34 12.55 -16.74
CA LEU A 84 2.03 12.99 -16.23
C LEU A 84 1.06 11.82 -15.93
N VAL A 85 1.53 10.57 -16.04
CA VAL A 85 0.72 9.40 -15.67
C VAL A 85 0.20 9.59 -14.24
N GLU A 86 -1.13 9.60 -14.10
CA GLU A 86 -1.82 9.69 -12.80
C GLU A 86 -1.28 8.57 -11.89
N GLN A 87 -0.41 8.91 -10.94
CA GLN A 87 0.09 7.93 -9.97
C GLN A 87 -0.96 7.75 -8.88
N PRO A 88 -1.56 6.56 -8.76
CA PRO A 88 -2.62 6.36 -7.80
C PRO A 88 -2.05 6.14 -6.40
N THR A 89 -2.57 6.89 -5.44
CA THR A 89 -2.17 6.80 -4.03
C THR A 89 -3.20 6.01 -3.22
N ILE A 90 -2.80 5.48 -2.06
CA ILE A 90 -3.66 4.66 -1.21
C ILE A 90 -3.98 5.40 0.09
N TRP A 91 -5.27 5.49 0.39
CA TRP A 91 -5.78 6.20 1.56
C TRP A 91 -6.82 5.37 2.30
N LEU A 92 -6.91 5.53 3.62
CA LEU A 92 -7.98 4.98 4.46
C LEU A 92 -8.93 6.11 4.84
N LEU A 93 -10.22 5.96 4.53
CA LEU A 93 -11.28 6.80 5.08
C LEU A 93 -11.90 6.11 6.29
N ASP A 94 -11.87 6.73 7.46
CA ASP A 94 -12.52 6.21 8.66
C ASP A 94 -13.99 6.64 8.79
N ARG A 95 -14.66 6.21 9.88
CA ARG A 95 -16.06 6.58 10.17
C ARG A 95 -16.26 8.01 10.66
N CYS A 96 -15.19 8.69 11.06
CA CYS A 96 -15.22 10.11 11.38
C CYS A 96 -15.07 10.98 10.12
N PHE A 97 -15.02 10.34 8.95
CA PHE A 97 -14.73 10.94 7.65
C PHE A 97 -13.31 11.51 7.55
N ASP A 98 -12.38 11.09 8.41
CA ASP A 98 -10.99 11.51 8.33
C ASP A 98 -10.21 10.61 7.36
N TRP A 99 -9.41 11.27 6.53
CA TRP A 99 -8.55 10.62 5.55
C TRP A 99 -7.15 10.41 6.12
N HIS A 100 -6.68 9.17 6.03
CA HIS A 100 -5.35 8.76 6.49
C HIS A 100 -4.56 8.26 5.30
N PHE A 101 -3.38 8.83 5.08
CA PHE A 101 -2.47 8.36 4.04
C PHE A 101 -1.88 7.00 4.44
N ILE A 102 -1.87 6.04 3.51
CA ILE A 102 -1.34 4.69 3.76
C ILE A 102 -0.11 4.41 2.90
N ALA A 103 -0.16 4.68 1.60
CA ALA A 103 0.94 4.37 0.70
C ALA A 103 0.92 5.21 -0.59
N ASP A 104 2.10 5.40 -1.18
CA ASP A 104 2.29 6.13 -2.44
C ASP A 104 1.73 5.40 -3.65
N ASP A 105 1.76 4.06 -3.64
CA ASP A 105 1.25 3.22 -4.72
C ASP A 105 0.66 1.89 -4.22
N PHE A 106 0.00 1.18 -5.13
CA PHE A 106 -0.58 -0.14 -4.81
C PHE A 106 0.48 -1.17 -4.45
N THR A 107 1.66 -1.13 -5.07
CA THR A 107 2.75 -2.08 -4.82
C THR A 107 3.24 -2.00 -3.38
N THR A 108 3.44 -0.78 -2.88
CA THR A 108 3.85 -0.49 -1.52
C THR A 108 2.76 -0.90 -0.54
N TYR A 109 1.50 -0.57 -0.81
CA TYR A 109 0.37 -1.04 -0.01
C TYR A 109 0.29 -2.58 0.07
N PHE A 110 0.47 -3.27 -1.07
CA PHE A 110 0.47 -4.73 -1.10
C PHE A 110 1.63 -5.32 -0.29
N ARG A 111 2.83 -4.72 -0.37
CA ARG A 111 3.97 -5.10 0.47
C ARG A 111 3.69 -4.86 1.96
N MET A 112 3.10 -3.73 2.33
CA MET A 112 2.69 -3.46 3.71
C MET A 112 1.69 -4.51 4.21
N MET A 113 0.72 -4.91 3.39
CA MET A 113 -0.19 -6.00 3.71
C MET A 113 0.57 -7.31 3.99
N LEU A 114 1.56 -7.67 3.17
CA LEU A 114 2.37 -8.86 3.38
C LEU A 114 3.22 -8.78 4.67
N VAL A 115 3.79 -7.61 4.97
CA VAL A 115 4.50 -7.36 6.23
C VAL A 115 3.57 -7.63 7.41
N HIS A 116 2.36 -7.09 7.39
CA HIS A 116 1.34 -7.30 8.42
C HIS A 116 0.60 -8.64 8.30
N LYS A 117 1.13 -9.58 7.51
CA LYS A 117 0.59 -10.94 7.31
C LYS A 117 -0.87 -10.99 6.84
N GLY A 118 -1.38 -9.92 6.25
CA GLY A 118 -2.79 -9.80 5.88
C GLY A 118 -3.76 -9.89 7.06
N LEU A 119 -3.29 -9.58 8.28
CA LEU A 119 -4.14 -9.55 9.47
C LEU A 119 -5.26 -8.52 9.30
N PRO A 120 -6.45 -8.77 9.89
CA PRO A 120 -7.56 -7.85 9.74
C PRO A 120 -7.21 -6.46 10.30
N GLN A 121 -7.66 -5.41 9.60
CA GLN A 121 -7.60 -4.02 10.07
C GLN A 121 -6.18 -3.47 10.32
N TRP A 122 -5.14 -4.10 9.77
CA TRP A 122 -3.76 -3.65 9.95
C TRP A 122 -3.54 -2.18 9.54
N GLN A 123 -4.34 -1.66 8.60
CA GLN A 123 -4.27 -0.27 8.13
C GLN A 123 -4.53 0.73 9.27
N PHE A 124 -5.36 0.37 10.25
CA PHE A 124 -5.65 1.22 11.40
C PHE A 124 -4.47 1.40 12.35
N LYS A 125 -3.41 0.59 12.22
CA LYS A 125 -2.14 0.83 12.94
C LYS A 125 -1.48 2.16 12.54
N PHE A 126 -1.82 2.69 11.37
CA PHE A 126 -1.30 3.96 10.84
C PHE A 126 -2.22 5.14 11.13
N THR A 127 -3.30 4.95 11.90
CA THR A 127 -4.24 6.02 12.26
C THR A 127 -4.25 6.24 13.78
N PRO A 128 -4.67 7.43 14.25
CA PRO A 128 -4.82 7.70 15.68
C PRO A 128 -5.86 6.81 16.37
N ILE A 129 -6.76 6.19 15.60
CA ILE A 129 -7.80 5.28 16.10
C ILE A 129 -7.17 3.98 16.62
N GLY A 130 -6.13 3.49 15.95
CA GLY A 130 -5.50 2.22 16.29
C GLY A 130 -6.37 1.00 15.96
N LEU A 131 -5.84 -0.19 16.30
CA LEU A 131 -6.52 -1.46 16.08
C LEU A 131 -7.77 -1.58 16.97
N THR A 132 -8.78 -2.31 16.51
CA THR A 132 -9.90 -2.67 17.39
C THR A 132 -9.51 -3.78 18.36
N PRO A 133 -10.20 -3.93 19.51
CA PRO A 133 -9.92 -5.01 20.45
C PRO A 133 -9.99 -6.41 19.81
N TRP A 134 -10.90 -6.60 18.86
CA TRP A 134 -11.01 -7.85 18.11
C TRP A 134 -9.79 -8.07 17.21
N ALA A 135 -9.33 -7.06 16.48
CA ALA A 135 -8.12 -7.17 15.67
C ALA A 135 -6.88 -7.39 16.54
N GLU A 136 -6.76 -6.69 17.67
CA GLU A 136 -5.67 -6.87 18.63
C GLU A 136 -5.54 -8.33 19.10
N GLN A 137 -6.66 -9.03 19.31
CA GLN A 137 -6.64 -10.46 19.65
C GLN A 137 -5.98 -11.31 18.55
N PHE A 138 -6.27 -11.03 17.27
CA PHE A 138 -5.60 -11.73 16.16
C PHE A 138 -4.10 -11.40 16.10
N PHE A 139 -3.75 -10.14 16.32
CA PHE A 139 -2.36 -9.73 16.38
C PHE A 139 -1.62 -10.39 17.56
N ALA A 140 -2.23 -10.46 18.74
CA ALA A 140 -1.65 -11.13 19.91
C ALA A 140 -1.43 -12.62 19.67
N LEU A 141 -2.35 -13.27 18.97
CA LEU A 141 -2.28 -14.70 18.67
C LEU A 141 -1.25 -15.04 17.58
N LEU A 142 -1.20 -14.24 16.51
CA LEU A 142 -0.47 -14.60 15.28
C LEU A 142 0.84 -13.81 15.09
N ALA A 143 0.92 -12.61 15.63
CA ALA A 143 2.06 -11.71 15.47
C ALA A 143 2.21 -10.74 16.66
N PRO A 144 2.43 -11.24 17.89
CA PRO A 144 2.44 -10.40 19.11
C PRO A 144 3.51 -9.31 19.10
N HIS A 145 4.61 -9.52 18.35
CA HIS A 145 5.67 -8.54 18.13
C HIS A 145 5.16 -7.24 17.47
N PHE A 146 4.03 -7.28 16.74
CA PHE A 146 3.44 -6.07 16.15
C PHE A 146 2.67 -5.19 17.14
N LEU A 147 2.39 -5.69 18.36
CA LEU A 147 1.71 -4.93 19.41
C LEU A 147 2.67 -4.23 20.36
N GLN A 148 3.97 -4.54 20.29
CA GLN A 148 4.98 -3.84 21.09
C GLN A 148 5.07 -2.39 20.60
N SER A 149 4.77 -1.45 21.49
CA SER A 149 4.71 -0.02 21.20
C SER A 149 6.09 0.51 20.81
N ALA A 150 6.11 1.49 19.90
CA ALA A 150 7.28 2.19 19.36
C ALA A 150 8.24 2.80 20.40
N ALA A 151 7.93 2.71 21.70
CA ALA A 151 8.82 3.07 22.79
C ALA A 151 10.09 2.20 22.88
N GLN A 152 10.13 1.02 22.23
CA GLN A 152 11.33 0.16 22.17
C GLN A 152 12.11 0.24 20.85
N ASP A 153 11.64 0.99 19.85
CA ASP A 153 12.19 0.95 18.49
C ASP A 153 13.28 1.99 18.18
N THR A 154 13.78 2.73 19.17
CA THR A 154 14.97 3.60 18.97
C THR A 154 16.28 2.83 18.72
N ALA A 155 16.25 1.50 18.65
CA ALA A 155 17.43 0.66 18.40
C ALA A 155 17.41 -0.13 17.08
N ASN A 156 16.33 -0.09 16.29
CA ASN A 156 16.22 -0.91 15.08
C ASN A 156 16.40 -0.07 13.82
N ASN A 157 17.68 0.15 13.50
CA ASN A 157 18.14 0.67 12.21
C ASN A 157 17.68 -0.26 11.08
N TRP A 158 16.52 0.04 10.48
CA TRP A 158 15.93 -0.69 9.36
C TRP A 158 16.68 -0.48 8.03
N ASP A 159 17.75 0.31 8.03
CA ASP A 159 18.54 0.63 6.83
C ASP A 159 19.52 -0.49 6.41
N SER A 160 19.59 -1.61 7.15
CA SER A 160 20.66 -2.62 6.97
C SER A 160 20.22 -4.03 6.57
N THR A 161 18.93 -4.31 6.30
CA THR A 161 18.50 -5.68 5.89
C THR A 161 17.57 -5.72 4.69
N CYS A 162 17.75 -4.81 3.75
CA CYS A 162 17.06 -4.82 2.47
C CYS A 162 17.70 -5.85 1.53
N ASN A 163 17.14 -7.06 1.45
CA ASN A 163 17.25 -7.93 0.27
C ASN A 163 18.68 -8.26 -0.21
N LEU A 164 19.63 -8.57 0.69
CA LEU A 164 20.92 -9.10 0.26
C LEU A 164 20.74 -10.56 -0.20
N LEU A 165 20.39 -10.76 -1.47
CA LEU A 165 20.39 -12.09 -2.09
C LEU A 165 21.83 -12.61 -2.10
N ASP A 166 22.04 -13.80 -1.55
CA ASP A 166 23.35 -14.45 -1.55
C ASP A 166 23.79 -14.73 -3.01
N PRO A 167 24.88 -14.10 -3.51
CA PRO A 167 25.36 -14.34 -4.87
C PRO A 167 25.78 -15.80 -5.11
N ALA A 168 26.05 -16.58 -4.05
CA ALA A 168 26.41 -17.98 -4.16
C ALA A 168 25.26 -18.88 -4.62
N ILE A 169 23.99 -18.46 -4.48
CA ILE A 169 22.83 -19.20 -5.02
C ILE A 169 22.94 -19.42 -6.54
N PHE A 170 23.58 -18.50 -7.26
CA PHE A 170 23.75 -18.59 -8.70
C PHE A 170 24.99 -19.37 -9.13
N LYS A 171 25.81 -19.84 -8.18
CA LYS A 171 26.99 -20.67 -8.50
C LYS A 171 26.57 -22.12 -8.70
N ILE A 172 26.08 -22.41 -9.91
CA ILE A 172 25.95 -23.78 -10.40
C ILE A 172 27.37 -24.34 -10.50
N LYS A 173 27.71 -25.36 -9.67
CA LYS A 173 28.98 -26.10 -9.82
C LYS A 173 28.93 -26.84 -11.15
N SER A 174 29.58 -26.28 -12.17
CA SER A 174 29.88 -27.04 -13.38
C SER A 174 30.82 -28.19 -13.00
N LYS A 175 30.31 -29.41 -13.15
CA LYS A 175 31.05 -30.64 -12.93
C LYS A 175 32.09 -30.74 -14.06
N GLN A 176 33.34 -30.37 -13.80
CA GLN A 176 34.42 -30.59 -14.77
C GLN A 176 34.61 -32.09 -14.97
N SER A 177 34.29 -32.57 -16.17
CA SER A 177 34.68 -33.90 -16.66
C SER A 177 36.20 -33.94 -16.80
N LYS A 178 36.86 -34.82 -16.04
CA LYS A 178 38.25 -35.18 -16.29
C LYS A 178 38.33 -35.93 -17.62
N THR A 179 39.04 -35.38 -18.58
CA THR A 179 39.48 -36.11 -19.77
C THR A 179 40.98 -36.35 -19.65
N GLU A 180 41.36 -37.61 -19.59
CA GLU A 180 42.74 -38.09 -19.62
C GLU A 180 43.43 -37.67 -20.92
N HIS A 181 44.68 -37.21 -20.84
CA HIS A 181 45.58 -37.25 -21.99
C HIS A 181 46.94 -37.86 -21.62
N LYS A 182 47.22 -38.91 -22.37
CA LYS A 182 48.33 -39.86 -22.39
C LYS A 182 49.69 -39.18 -22.57
N GLN A 183 50.66 -39.59 -21.77
CA GLN A 183 52.06 -39.14 -21.82
C GLN A 183 52.73 -39.45 -23.17
N GLN A 184 53.56 -38.49 -23.57
CA GLN A 184 54.40 -38.42 -24.75
C GLN A 184 55.49 -39.50 -24.75
N GLY A 185 55.82 -40.01 -25.95
CA GLY A 185 57.11 -40.63 -26.22
C GLY A 185 58.12 -39.60 -26.71
N SER A 186 59.38 -39.70 -26.28
CA SER A 186 60.56 -39.74 -27.15
C SER A 186 61.83 -39.88 -26.29
N ASN A 187 62.52 -41.02 -26.40
CA ASN A 187 63.93 -41.16 -26.78
C ASN A 187 64.41 -42.60 -26.54
#